data_AF-A7T6R7-F1
#
_entry.id   AF-A7T6R7-F1
#
_cell.length_a   1.000
_cell.length_b   1.000
_cell.length_c   1.000
_cell.angle_alpha   90.00
_cell.angle_beta   90.00
_cell.angle_gamma   90.00
#
_symmetry.space_group_name_H-M   'P 1'
#
loop_
_entity.id
_entity.type
_entity.pdbx_description
1 polymer ?
#
loop_
_entity_poly.entity_id
_entity_poly.type
_entity_poly.pdbx_seq_one_letter_code
_entity_poly.pdbx_strand_id
1 'polypeptide(L)'
;MSEITSIIEKLDKEYEEAVTSEKFKESIEANKETKEPEVLWRLSRASRVVADRTTDSTEKQTYVNMIKEFASRGIEIDDKNSGCHKWFAMGLMQAAGGPQEKMKNVHIVKEHFQ
;
A
#
# COMPACT_ATOMS: atom_id res chain seq x y z
N MET A 1 21.35 -11.91 -7.86
CA MET A 1 20.19 -11.07 -7.51
C MET A 1 20.16 -10.91 -6.01
N SER A 2 19.84 -9.73 -5.50
CA SER A 2 19.67 -9.56 -4.05
C SER A 2 18.33 -10.17 -3.60
N GLU A 3 18.22 -10.50 -2.32
CA GLU A 3 16.96 -10.97 -1.72
C GLU A 3 15.81 -9.97 -1.96
N ILE A 4 16.09 -8.67 -1.80
CA ILE A 4 15.16 -7.58 -2.05
C ILE A 4 14.67 -7.55 -3.50
N THR A 5 15.57 -7.68 -4.47
CA THR A 5 15.19 -7.72 -5.90
C THR A 5 14.21 -8.86 -6.17
N SER A 6 14.43 -10.01 -5.55
CA SER A 6 13.58 -11.19 -5.73
C SER A 6 12.17 -10.99 -5.14
N ILE A 7 12.08 -10.31 -3.99
CA ILE A 7 10.80 -9.93 -3.36
C ILE A 7 10.04 -8.94 -4.26
N ILE A 8 10.74 -7.94 -4.79
CA ILE A 8 10.17 -6.93 -5.70
C ILE A 8 9.58 -7.60 -6.95
N GLU A 9 10.37 -8.43 -7.64
CA GLU A 9 9.94 -9.13 -8.85
C GLU A 9 8.73 -10.03 -8.57
N LYS A 10 8.73 -10.73 -7.43
CA LYS A 10 7.60 -11.55 -7.01
C LYS A 10 6.33 -10.70 -6.82
N LEU A 11 6.41 -9.60 -6.07
CA LEU A 11 5.26 -8.73 -5.79
C LEU A 11 4.73 -8.03 -7.04
N ASP A 12 5.60 -7.71 -8.00
CA ASP A 12 5.21 -7.16 -9.30
C ASP A 12 4.53 -8.22 -10.16
N LYS A 13 5.10 -9.42 -10.25
CA LYS A 13 4.48 -10.55 -10.95
C LYS A 13 3.11 -10.92 -10.38
N GLU A 14 2.98 -11.03 -9.06
CA GLU A 14 1.70 -11.32 -8.40
C GLU A 14 0.63 -10.28 -8.78
N TYR A 15 1.02 -9.01 -8.89
CA TYR A 15 0.12 -7.94 -9.30
C TYR A 15 -0.27 -8.03 -10.78
N GLU A 16 0.69 -8.27 -11.67
CA GLU A 16 0.46 -8.41 -13.11
C GLU A 16 -0.42 -9.62 -13.45
N GLU A 17 -0.21 -10.74 -12.77
CA GLU A 17 -1.01 -11.97 -12.91
C GLU A 17 -2.36 -11.87 -12.18
N ALA A 18 -2.61 -10.76 -11.47
CA ALA A 18 -3.82 -10.52 -10.70
C ALA A 18 -4.21 -11.68 -9.76
N VAL A 19 -3.20 -12.31 -9.13
CA VAL A 19 -3.33 -13.51 -8.28
C VAL A 19 -4.37 -13.34 -7.17
N THR A 20 -4.76 -14.43 -6.50
CA THR A 20 -5.85 -14.38 -5.50
C THR A 20 -5.53 -13.49 -4.29
N SER A 21 -6.57 -13.05 -3.59
CA SER A 21 -6.40 -12.24 -2.37
C SER A 21 -5.58 -12.97 -1.32
N GLU A 22 -5.75 -14.29 -1.18
CA GLU A 22 -4.98 -15.13 -0.24
C GLU A 22 -3.48 -15.03 -0.52
N LYS A 23 -3.09 -15.03 -1.79
CA LYS A 23 -1.68 -14.91 -2.17
C LYS A 23 -1.09 -13.55 -1.78
N PHE A 24 -1.85 -12.48 -1.98
CA PHE A 24 -1.45 -11.17 -1.48
C PHE A 24 -1.35 -11.12 0.04
N LYS A 25 -2.28 -11.75 0.78
CA LYS A 25 -2.23 -11.83 2.24
C LYS A 25 -0.96 -12.54 2.73
N GLU A 26 -0.59 -13.67 2.11
CA GLU A 26 0.66 -14.38 2.39
C GLU A 26 1.89 -13.48 2.14
N SER A 27 1.93 -12.80 0.99
CA SER A 27 3.05 -11.91 0.64
C SER A 27 3.14 -10.70 1.57
N ILE A 28 2.00 -10.16 2.05
CA ILE A 28 1.98 -9.10 3.07
C ILE A 28 2.56 -9.62 4.38
N GLU A 29 2.06 -10.73 4.91
CA GLU A 29 2.50 -11.28 6.20
C GLU A 29 3.99 -11.64 6.19
N ALA A 30 4.48 -12.21 5.08
CA ALA A 30 5.90 -12.58 4.94
C ALA A 30 6.86 -11.38 4.92
N ASN A 31 6.38 -10.19 4.55
CA ASN A 31 7.24 -9.03 4.29
C ASN A 31 6.88 -7.78 5.11
N LYS A 32 5.85 -7.83 5.97
CA LYS A 32 5.34 -6.64 6.69
C LYS A 32 6.37 -5.94 7.59
N GLU A 33 7.39 -6.64 8.05
CA GLU A 33 8.47 -6.10 8.89
C GLU A 33 9.63 -5.49 8.08
N THR A 34 9.54 -5.47 6.75
CA THR A 34 10.58 -4.91 5.89
C THR A 34 10.81 -3.42 6.16
N LYS A 35 12.05 -3.00 5.94
CA LYS A 35 12.49 -1.59 5.97
C LYS A 35 12.90 -1.09 4.59
N GLU A 36 12.54 -1.82 3.54
CA GLU A 36 12.84 -1.44 2.17
C GLU A 36 11.66 -0.66 1.57
N PRO A 37 11.80 0.65 1.29
CA PRO A 37 10.73 1.48 0.71
C PRO A 37 10.13 0.88 -0.57
N GLU A 38 10.97 0.30 -1.43
CA GLU A 38 10.50 -0.34 -2.66
C GLU A 38 9.59 -1.55 -2.41
N VAL A 39 9.80 -2.27 -1.33
CA VAL A 39 8.92 -3.37 -0.93
C VAL A 39 7.67 -2.80 -0.25
N LEU A 40 7.81 -1.80 0.62
CA LEU A 40 6.70 -1.21 1.39
C LEU A 40 5.57 -0.65 0.50
N TRP A 41 5.89 0.07 -0.57
CA TRP A 41 4.82 0.58 -1.45
C TRP A 41 4.15 -0.55 -2.26
N ARG A 42 4.86 -1.64 -2.56
CA ARG A 42 4.27 -2.84 -3.17
C ARG A 42 3.36 -3.59 -2.21
N LEU A 43 3.69 -3.63 -0.91
CA LEU A 43 2.79 -4.14 0.12
C LEU A 43 1.55 -3.25 0.27
N SER A 44 1.71 -1.92 0.14
CA SER A 44 0.57 -0.99 0.09
C SER A 44 -0.36 -1.32 -1.07
N ARG A 45 0.19 -1.60 -2.26
CA ARG A 45 -0.57 -2.04 -3.44
C ARG A 45 -1.29 -3.37 -3.19
N ALA A 46 -0.59 -4.36 -2.64
CA ALA A 46 -1.17 -5.66 -2.29
C ALA A 46 -2.34 -5.51 -1.30
N SER A 47 -2.17 -4.71 -0.25
CA SER A 47 -3.23 -4.42 0.74
C SER A 47 -4.46 -3.79 0.08
N ARG A 48 -4.28 -2.87 -0.86
CA ARG A 48 -5.40 -2.32 -1.63
C ARG A 48 -6.15 -3.41 -2.41
N VAL A 49 -5.44 -4.31 -3.08
CA VAL A 49 -6.06 -5.41 -3.82
C VAL A 49 -6.89 -6.29 -2.90
N VAL A 50 -6.40 -6.61 -1.70
CA VAL A 50 -7.15 -7.39 -0.71
C VAL A 50 -8.38 -6.62 -0.23
N ALA A 51 -8.23 -5.34 0.11
CA ALA A 51 -9.32 -4.48 0.57
C ALA A 51 -10.44 -4.32 -0.48
N ASP A 52 -10.09 -4.25 -1.75
CA ASP A 52 -11.05 -4.11 -2.85
C ASP A 52 -11.82 -5.41 -3.12
N ARG A 53 -11.24 -6.57 -2.78
CA ARG A 53 -11.79 -7.89 -3.09
C ARG A 53 -12.51 -8.57 -1.92
N THR A 54 -12.29 -8.12 -0.69
CA THR A 54 -13.01 -8.67 0.47
C THR A 54 -14.40 -8.05 0.64
N THR A 55 -15.36 -8.86 1.07
CA THR A 55 -16.72 -8.42 1.42
C THR A 55 -16.88 -8.18 2.93
N ASP A 56 -15.93 -8.63 3.75
CA ASP A 56 -15.92 -8.39 5.18
C ASP A 56 -15.45 -6.96 5.46
N SER A 57 -16.31 -6.17 6.10
CA SER A 57 -16.04 -4.75 6.38
C SER A 57 -14.88 -4.54 7.36
N THR A 58 -14.72 -5.45 8.32
CA THR A 58 -13.66 -5.37 9.34
C THR A 58 -12.31 -5.69 8.71
N GLU A 59 -12.27 -6.76 7.91
CA GLU A 59 -11.09 -7.13 7.14
C GLU A 59 -10.73 -6.02 6.14
N LYS A 60 -11.71 -5.50 5.41
CA LYS A 60 -11.52 -4.37 4.50
C LYS A 60 -10.87 -3.19 5.20
N GLN A 61 -11.40 -2.77 6.35
CA GLN A 61 -10.85 -1.63 7.09
C GLN A 61 -9.41 -1.88 7.54
N THR A 62 -9.09 -3.13 7.93
CA THR A 62 -7.73 -3.53 8.31
C THR A 62 -6.75 -3.30 7.17
N TYR A 63 -7.08 -3.79 5.97
CA TYR A 63 -6.22 -3.60 4.81
C TYR A 63 -6.19 -2.17 4.30
N VAL A 64 -7.29 -1.41 4.39
CA VAL A 64 -7.28 0.02 4.08
C VAL A 64 -6.31 0.79 4.98
N ASN A 65 -6.25 0.46 6.27
CA ASN A 65 -5.30 1.06 7.20
C ASN A 65 -3.85 0.69 6.83
N MET A 66 -3.60 -0.57 6.47
CA MET A 66 -2.27 -1.05 6.07
C MET A 66 -1.71 -0.33 4.84
N ILE A 67 -2.55 0.10 3.88
CA ILE A 67 -2.09 0.87 2.72
C ILE A 67 -1.37 2.14 3.16
N LYS A 68 -1.97 2.87 4.11
CA LYS A 68 -1.39 4.11 4.64
C LYS A 68 -0.16 3.81 5.50
N GLU A 69 -0.24 2.79 6.35
CA GLU A 69 0.85 2.45 7.27
C GLU A 69 2.15 2.10 6.54
N PHE A 70 2.09 1.16 5.58
CA PHE A 70 3.27 0.77 4.82
C PHE A 70 3.85 1.93 4.01
N ALA A 71 2.99 2.71 3.37
CA ALA A 71 3.43 3.87 2.61
C ALA A 71 4.07 4.95 3.52
N SER A 72 3.50 5.22 4.69
CA SER A 72 4.06 6.17 5.68
C SER A 72 5.45 5.74 6.15
N ARG A 73 5.61 4.45 6.51
CA ARG A 73 6.90 3.89 6.89
C ARG A 73 7.95 4.05 5.79
N GLY A 74 7.55 3.88 4.53
CA GLY A 74 8.45 4.06 3.40
C GLY A 74 8.91 5.52 3.25
N ILE A 75 8.00 6.48 3.43
CA ILE A 75 8.31 7.93 3.40
C ILE A 75 9.23 8.33 4.56
N GLU A 76 9.04 7.76 5.75
CA GLU A 76 9.91 8.01 6.91
C GLU A 76 11.35 7.54 6.67
N ILE A 77 11.55 6.54 5.81
CA ILE A 77 12.86 5.98 5.46
C ILE A 77 13.47 6.70 4.25
N ASP A 78 12.67 6.95 3.21
CA ASP A 78 13.04 7.64 1.99
C ASP A 78 11.89 8.58 1.55
N ASP A 79 12.02 9.85 1.92
CA ASP A 79 11.05 10.92 1.63
C ASP A 79 10.98 11.30 0.14
N LYS A 80 11.83 10.69 -0.69
CA LYS A 80 11.83 10.87 -2.15
C LYS A 80 11.25 9.68 -2.89
N ASN A 81 10.81 8.63 -2.17
CA ASN A 81 10.24 7.46 -2.80
C ASN A 81 8.85 7.77 -3.39
N SER A 82 8.82 8.00 -4.70
CA SER A 82 7.59 8.32 -5.43
C SER A 82 6.49 7.26 -5.30
N GLY A 83 6.87 5.98 -5.16
CA GLY A 83 5.93 4.88 -4.95
C GLY A 83 5.22 5.03 -3.60
N CYS A 84 5.97 5.25 -2.52
CA CYS A 84 5.42 5.45 -1.19
C CYS A 84 4.50 6.68 -1.14
N HIS A 85 4.91 7.81 -1.73
CA HIS A 85 4.08 9.02 -1.81
C HIS A 85 2.73 8.77 -2.51
N LYS A 86 2.77 8.12 -3.67
CA LYS A 86 1.56 7.75 -4.43
C LYS A 86 0.62 6.88 -3.60
N TRP A 87 1.16 5.85 -2.94
CA TRP A 87 0.36 4.89 -2.19
C TRP A 87 -0.15 5.45 -0.87
N PHE A 88 0.58 6.38 -0.24
CA PHE A 88 0.11 7.10 0.94
C PHE A 88 -1.10 7.98 0.60
N ALA A 89 -1.02 8.75 -0.49
CA ALA A 89 -2.14 9.54 -0.97
C ALA A 89 -3.37 8.67 -1.29
N MET A 90 -3.16 7.50 -1.91
CA MET A 90 -4.23 6.54 -2.16
C MET A 90 -4.85 6.02 -0.86
N GLY A 91 -4.02 5.64 0.12
CA GLY A 91 -4.47 5.19 1.44
C GLY A 91 -5.31 6.23 2.16
N LEU A 92 -4.90 7.50 2.16
CA LEU A 92 -5.67 8.61 2.74
C LEU A 92 -7.05 8.77 2.10
N MET A 93 -7.12 8.63 0.78
CA MET A 93 -8.39 8.75 0.05
C MET A 93 -9.29 7.53 0.24
N GLN A 94 -8.72 6.34 0.44
CA GLN A 94 -9.48 5.11 0.66
C GLN A 94 -10.00 4.99 2.09
N ALA A 95 -9.25 5.50 3.08
CA ALA A 95 -9.64 5.52 4.49
C ALA A 95 -10.70 6.58 4.83
N ALA A 96 -10.89 7.59 3.98
CA ALA A 96 -11.85 8.66 4.22
C ALA A 96 -13.30 8.13 4.21
N GLY A 97 -14.04 8.41 5.28
CA GLY A 97 -15.43 7.96 5.50
C GLY A 97 -16.48 8.65 4.61
N GLY A 98 -16.05 9.51 3.67
CA GLY A 98 -16.95 10.15 2.71
C GLY A 98 -16.33 11.32 1.96
N PRO A 99 -17.09 11.96 1.06
CA PRO A 99 -16.60 13.06 0.23
C PRO A 99 -16.04 14.26 1.01
N GLN A 100 -16.62 14.58 2.18
CA GLN A 100 -16.18 15.68 3.03
C GLN A 100 -14.78 15.44 3.60
N GLU A 101 -14.50 14.22 4.08
CA GLU A 101 -13.16 13.87 4.57
C GLU A 101 -12.14 13.77 3.44
N LYS A 102 -12.55 13.24 2.27
CA LYS A 102 -11.71 13.25 1.07
C LYS A 102 -11.28 14.66 0.70
N MET A 103 -12.19 15.64 0.75
CA MET A 103 -11.88 17.04 0.46
C MET A 103 -10.83 17.62 1.43
N LYS A 104 -10.90 17.29 2.72
CA LYS A 104 -9.87 17.69 3.71
C LYS A 104 -8.50 17.10 3.37
N ASN A 105 -8.47 15.88 2.85
CA ASN A 105 -7.23 15.20 2.48
C ASN A 105 -6.61 15.70 1.16
N VAL A 106 -7.35 16.42 0.31
CA VAL A 106 -6.85 16.89 -1.00
C VAL A 106 -5.59 17.75 -0.85
N HIS A 107 -5.52 18.61 0.18
CA HIS A 107 -4.34 19.44 0.39
C HIS A 107 -3.09 18.60 0.69
N ILE A 108 -3.22 17.64 1.59
CA ILE A 108 -2.15 16.70 1.97
C ILE A 108 -1.72 15.88 0.75
N VAL A 109 -2.69 15.33 0.00
CA VAL A 109 -2.40 14.56 -1.21
C VAL A 109 -1.58 15.37 -2.21
N LYS A 110 -1.87 16.66 -2.41
CA LYS A 110 -1.12 17.51 -3.35
C LYS A 110 0.34 17.66 -2.96
N GLU A 111 0.66 17.73 -1.67
CA GLU A 111 2.05 17.85 -1.18
C GLU A 111 2.90 16.63 -1.54
N HIS A 112 2.29 15.45 -1.70
CA HIS A 112 3.00 14.22 -2.07
C HIS A 112 3.32 14.11 -3.57
N PHE A 113 2.85 15.03 -4.42
CA PHE A 113 3.07 15.02 -5.87
C PHE A 113 3.76 16.31 -6.39
N GLN A 114 4.37 17.08 -5.50
CA GLN A 114 5.14 18.29 -5.83
C GLN A 114 6.61 18.00 -6.11
#